data_AF-A0AA41YNJ4-F1
#
_entry.id   AF-A0AA41YNJ4-F1
#
_cell.length_a   1.000
_cell.length_b   1.000
_cell.length_c   1.000
_cell.angle_alpha   90.00
_cell.angle_beta   90.00
_cell.angle_gamma   90.00
#
_symmetry.space_group_name_H-M   'P 1'
#
loop_
_entity.id
_entity.type
_entity.pdbx_description
1 polymer ?
#
loop_
_entity_poly.entity_id
_entity_poly.type
_entity_poly.pdbx_seq_one_letter_code
_entity_poly.pdbx_strand_id
1 'polypeptide(L)'
;MTNKAIGPARAAPAQEAAAASGGLRAGTRIATPLGQVPVEALTVGDAVLTPAGKVRRVVGIGRRGPGQPPVRVAAGALADGLPRRDLVLAPGQAVLLPDGDSVVAVPALLLVNGASITEAAGEAADIQVELKQPDGLLAEGQPVEYPGAVPGGGAAIAAPLVRIRRRIDARAGVVPGELAGILGRVAADRLSGWAHDRGNPGRPVLLEVAVNGDVVGAVLADHPRADLEAVTGSPARGYIFALPAPLAGDRRHLISVRRAQDGAELPGSPALLDQAPSAAALLAGLRADDAAAATDLAMFLTAQIDRLRAARR
;
A
#
# COMPACT_ATOMS: atom_id res chain seq x y z
N MET A 1 -25.58 33.96 12.07
CA MET A 1 -25.45 33.92 10.60
C MET A 1 -24.15 34.66 10.31
N THR A 2 -23.06 34.04 9.87
CA THR A 2 -22.91 33.34 8.58
C THR A 2 -21.83 32.26 8.64
N ASN A 3 -22.05 31.26 7.79
CA ASN A 3 -21.58 29.89 7.81
C ASN A 3 -20.25 29.73 7.03
N LYS A 4 -19.30 28.99 7.60
CA LYS A 4 -18.58 27.83 7.01
C LYS A 4 -18.05 27.96 5.57
N ALA A 5 -16.73 28.13 5.46
CA ALA A 5 -15.94 27.63 4.33
C ALA A 5 -15.19 26.37 4.76
N ILE A 6 -15.86 25.21 4.71
CA ILE A 6 -15.15 23.92 4.67
C ILE A 6 -14.89 23.65 3.20
N GLY A 7 -13.62 23.85 2.78
CA GLY A 7 -13.17 23.38 1.48
C GLY A 7 -13.38 21.86 1.34
N PRO A 8 -13.51 21.34 0.11
CA PRO A 8 -13.85 19.93 -0.08
C PRO A 8 -12.81 19.04 0.59
N ALA A 9 -13.25 18.16 1.48
CA ALA A 9 -12.43 17.09 2.01
C ALA A 9 -11.91 16.26 0.82
N ARG A 10 -10.60 16.27 0.62
CA ARG A 10 -9.94 15.57 -0.48
C ARG A 10 -10.12 14.07 -0.25
N ALA A 11 -10.76 13.36 -1.20
CA ALA A 11 -11.01 11.93 -1.09
C ALA A 11 -9.71 11.16 -0.79
N ALA A 12 -9.78 10.24 0.18
CA ALA A 12 -8.67 9.37 0.51
C ALA A 12 -8.27 8.51 -0.72
N PRO A 13 -6.98 8.21 -0.93
CA PRO A 13 -6.53 7.34 -2.02
C PRO A 13 -7.26 5.99 -2.00
N ALA A 14 -7.47 5.40 -3.19
CA ALA A 14 -8.23 4.17 -3.39
C ALA A 14 -7.75 3.02 -2.50
N GLN A 15 -6.45 2.96 -2.21
CA GLN A 15 -5.81 1.96 -1.37
C GLN A 15 -6.11 2.15 0.13
N GLU A 16 -6.30 3.39 0.59
CA GLU A 16 -6.69 3.70 1.98
C GLU A 16 -8.16 3.36 2.22
N ALA A 17 -9.02 3.62 1.23
CA ALA A 17 -10.41 3.17 1.22
C ALA A 17 -10.53 1.64 1.06
N ALA A 18 -9.67 1.03 0.23
CA ALA A 18 -9.61 -0.42 0.04
C ALA A 18 -9.19 -1.12 1.32
N ALA A 19 -8.20 -0.61 2.06
CA ALA A 19 -7.75 -1.20 3.33
C ALA A 19 -8.87 -1.31 4.40
N ALA A 20 -9.90 -0.46 4.34
CA ALA A 20 -11.08 -0.56 5.20
C ALA A 20 -12.08 -1.66 4.78
N SER A 21 -11.88 -2.28 3.60
CA SER A 21 -12.81 -3.19 2.93
C SER A 21 -12.42 -4.68 3.03
N GLY A 22 -12.34 -5.27 4.23
CA GLY A 22 -12.12 -6.73 4.40
C GLY A 22 -13.38 -7.59 4.23
N GLY A 23 -13.24 -8.81 3.68
CA GLY A 23 -14.31 -9.80 3.54
C GLY A 23 -14.03 -10.89 2.49
N LEU A 24 -14.84 -11.95 2.53
CA LEU A 24 -14.73 -13.14 1.69
C LEU A 24 -15.95 -13.30 0.77
N ARG A 25 -15.74 -13.82 -0.44
CA ARG A 25 -16.83 -14.06 -1.39
C ARG A 25 -17.60 -15.33 -1.08
N ALA A 26 -18.90 -15.32 -1.39
CA ALA A 26 -19.71 -16.52 -1.39
C ALA A 26 -19.06 -17.61 -2.27
N GLY A 27 -19.16 -18.86 -1.83
CA GLY A 27 -18.48 -20.01 -2.40
C GLY A 27 -17.10 -20.28 -1.78
N THR A 28 -16.46 -19.28 -1.15
CA THR A 28 -15.15 -19.46 -0.48
C THR A 28 -15.26 -20.52 0.61
N ARG A 29 -14.44 -21.55 0.54
CA ARG A 29 -14.41 -22.67 1.48
C ARG A 29 -13.55 -22.35 2.70
N ILE A 30 -14.16 -22.38 3.88
CA ILE A 30 -13.53 -22.17 5.18
C ILE A 30 -13.25 -23.52 5.83
N ALA A 31 -12.04 -23.68 6.37
CA ALA A 31 -11.67 -24.90 7.09
C ALA A 31 -12.40 -24.99 8.44
N THR A 32 -13.02 -26.13 8.70
CA THR A 32 -13.63 -26.51 9.97
C THR A 32 -13.06 -27.85 10.44
N PRO A 33 -13.23 -28.24 11.72
CA PRO A 33 -12.80 -29.55 12.20
C PRO A 33 -13.43 -30.74 11.44
N LEU A 34 -14.59 -30.53 10.82
CA LEU A 34 -15.35 -31.55 10.09
C LEU A 34 -15.13 -31.51 8.57
N GLY A 35 -14.26 -30.63 8.08
CA GLY A 35 -14.02 -30.41 6.66
C GLY A 35 -14.23 -28.96 6.23
N GLN A 36 -14.36 -28.74 4.93
CA GLN A 36 -14.51 -27.40 4.37
C GLN A 36 -15.98 -27.02 4.16
N VAL A 37 -16.37 -25.83 4.62
CA VAL A 37 -17.75 -25.32 4.51
C VAL A 37 -17.74 -23.99 3.75
N PRO A 38 -18.67 -23.73 2.81
CA PRO A 38 -18.80 -22.42 2.19
C PRO A 38 -19.06 -21.31 3.23
N VAL A 39 -18.43 -20.16 3.06
CA VAL A 39 -18.47 -19.05 4.02
C VAL A 39 -19.90 -18.54 4.28
N GLU A 40 -20.77 -18.58 3.28
CA GLU A 40 -22.19 -18.19 3.37
C GLU A 40 -23.05 -19.15 4.18
N ALA A 41 -22.58 -20.36 4.46
CA ALA A 41 -23.26 -21.33 5.30
C ALA A 41 -22.82 -21.26 6.77
N LEU A 42 -21.80 -20.47 7.10
CA LEU A 42 -21.37 -20.28 8.49
C LEU A 42 -22.37 -19.43 9.27
N THR A 43 -22.55 -19.80 10.52
CA THR A 43 -23.38 -19.13 11.51
C THR A 43 -22.60 -18.84 12.78
N VAL A 44 -23.09 -17.92 13.60
CA VAL A 44 -22.50 -17.63 14.91
C VAL A 44 -22.57 -18.88 15.78
N GLY A 45 -21.44 -19.26 16.38
CA GLY A 45 -21.26 -20.48 17.15
C GLY A 45 -20.59 -21.61 16.38
N ASP A 46 -20.46 -21.53 15.06
CA ASP A 46 -19.77 -22.57 14.27
C ASP A 46 -18.27 -22.63 14.60
N ALA A 47 -17.71 -23.84 14.48
CA ALA A 47 -16.29 -24.10 14.75
C ALA A 47 -15.48 -24.01 13.45
N VAL A 48 -14.42 -23.20 13.46
CA VAL A 48 -13.46 -23.06 12.35
C VAL A 48 -12.05 -23.43 12.81
N LEU A 49 -11.21 -23.85 11.86
CA LEU A 49 -9.79 -24.10 12.09
C LEU A 49 -8.98 -22.86 11.73
N THR A 50 -8.09 -22.46 12.65
CA THR A 50 -7.14 -21.38 12.43
C THR A 50 -5.86 -21.90 11.77
N PRO A 51 -5.03 -21.03 11.16
CA PRO A 51 -3.71 -21.39 10.65
C PRO A 51 -2.80 -22.08 11.67
N ALA A 52 -2.95 -21.78 12.97
CA ALA A 52 -2.22 -22.43 14.05
C ALA A 52 -2.79 -23.81 14.46
N GLY A 53 -3.77 -24.34 13.72
CA GLY A 53 -4.42 -25.62 14.00
C GLY A 53 -5.40 -25.59 15.19
N LYS A 54 -5.73 -24.40 15.72
CA LYS A 54 -6.66 -24.26 16.84
C LYS A 54 -8.10 -24.20 16.34
N VAL A 55 -9.02 -24.72 17.15
CA VAL A 55 -10.46 -24.58 16.89
C VAL A 55 -10.96 -23.29 17.54
N ARG A 56 -11.60 -22.42 16.75
CA ARG A 56 -12.25 -21.20 17.23
C ARG A 56 -13.72 -21.16 16.86
N ARG A 57 -14.49 -20.47 17.68
CA ARG A 57 -15.92 -20.25 17.45
C ARG A 57 -16.11 -18.93 16.73
N VAL A 58 -16.96 -18.94 15.70
CA VAL A 58 -17.48 -17.74 15.06
C VAL A 58 -18.33 -17.00 16.09
N VAL A 59 -18.06 -15.71 16.29
CA VAL A 59 -18.82 -14.84 17.21
C VAL A 59 -19.65 -13.79 16.49
N GLY A 60 -19.42 -13.58 15.19
CA GLY A 60 -20.19 -12.65 14.36
C GLY A 60 -20.12 -13.02 12.88
N ILE A 61 -21.20 -12.75 12.15
CA ILE A 61 -21.24 -12.84 10.68
C ILE A 61 -21.80 -11.51 10.16
N GLY A 62 -21.00 -10.80 9.39
CA GLY A 62 -21.38 -9.54 8.74
C GLY A 62 -21.53 -9.71 7.23
N ARG A 63 -22.35 -8.87 6.61
CA ARG A 63 -22.40 -8.71 5.16
C ARG A 63 -22.13 -7.25 4.82
N ARG A 64 -21.13 -7.02 4.00
CA ARG A 64 -20.87 -5.70 3.42
C ARG A 64 -21.45 -5.65 2.02
N GLY A 65 -22.10 -4.54 1.69
CA GLY A 65 -22.58 -4.29 0.33
C GLY A 65 -21.45 -4.29 -0.70
N PRO A 66 -21.81 -4.25 -2.00
CA PRO A 66 -20.84 -4.12 -3.07
C PRO A 66 -19.87 -2.96 -2.83
N GLY A 67 -18.61 -3.18 -3.18
CA GLY A 67 -17.52 -2.24 -3.04
C GLY A 67 -16.65 -2.21 -4.29
N GLN A 68 -15.36 -1.95 -4.11
CA GLN A 68 -14.39 -2.02 -5.20
C GLN A 68 -14.35 -3.42 -5.85
N PRO A 69 -13.95 -3.53 -7.13
CA PRO A 69 -13.77 -4.82 -7.80
C PRO A 69 -12.93 -5.78 -6.95
N PRO A 70 -13.37 -7.03 -6.75
CA PRO A 70 -12.66 -7.95 -5.90
C PRO A 70 -11.34 -8.38 -6.52
N VAL A 71 -10.43 -8.88 -5.67
CA VAL A 71 -9.15 -9.45 -6.10
C VAL A 71 -9.30 -10.96 -6.20
N ARG A 72 -9.08 -11.51 -7.39
CA ARG A 72 -8.94 -12.95 -7.61
C ARG A 72 -7.47 -13.35 -7.48
N VAL A 73 -7.22 -14.28 -6.57
CA VAL A 73 -5.94 -14.97 -6.39
C VAL A 73 -6.08 -16.35 -7.00
N ALA A 74 -5.34 -16.65 -8.07
CA ALA A 74 -5.38 -17.95 -8.73
C ALA A 74 -4.86 -19.06 -7.80
N ALA A 75 -5.33 -20.29 -7.99
CA ALA A 75 -4.81 -21.43 -7.25
C ALA A 75 -3.27 -21.54 -7.38
N GLY A 76 -2.57 -21.77 -6.27
CA GLY A 76 -1.11 -21.88 -6.23
C GLY A 76 -0.34 -20.56 -6.42
N ALA A 77 -1.00 -19.40 -6.48
CA ALA A 77 -0.35 -18.12 -6.74
C ALA A 77 0.55 -17.61 -5.60
N LEU A 78 0.25 -17.95 -4.34
CA LEU A 78 0.89 -17.36 -3.17
C LEU A 78 2.02 -18.22 -2.60
N ALA A 79 1.86 -19.54 -2.64
CA ALA A 79 2.87 -20.52 -2.23
C ALA A 79 2.61 -21.86 -2.93
N ASP A 80 3.43 -22.88 -2.65
CA ASP A 80 3.26 -24.22 -3.24
C ASP A 80 1.89 -24.80 -2.89
N GLY A 81 1.01 -24.84 -3.89
CA GLY A 81 -0.37 -25.33 -3.76
C GLY A 81 -1.33 -24.40 -2.99
N LEU A 82 -0.96 -23.13 -2.76
CA LEU A 82 -1.81 -22.15 -2.06
C LEU A 82 -2.09 -20.88 -2.89
N PRO A 83 -3.34 -20.39 -2.92
CA PRO A 83 -4.54 -21.02 -2.38
C PRO A 83 -4.85 -22.34 -3.11
N ARG A 84 -5.57 -23.27 -2.47
CA ARG A 84 -5.86 -24.60 -3.06
C ARG A 84 -6.80 -24.52 -4.26
N ARG A 85 -7.57 -23.45 -4.34
CA ARG A 85 -8.49 -23.09 -5.42
C ARG A 85 -8.39 -21.59 -5.66
N ASP A 86 -8.99 -21.12 -6.74
CA ASP A 86 -9.15 -19.69 -6.95
C ASP A 86 -9.88 -19.07 -5.75
N LEU A 87 -9.25 -18.06 -5.15
CA LEU A 87 -9.74 -17.37 -3.97
C LEU A 87 -10.07 -15.94 -4.36
N VAL A 88 -11.32 -15.52 -4.15
CA VAL A 88 -11.77 -14.17 -4.48
C VAL A 88 -12.02 -13.40 -3.18
N LEU A 89 -11.32 -12.28 -3.04
CA LEU A 89 -11.23 -11.50 -1.81
C LEU A 89 -11.70 -10.06 -2.06
N ALA A 90 -12.26 -9.44 -1.02
CA ALA A 90 -12.38 -7.99 -1.02
C ALA A 90 -10.98 -7.33 -1.07
N PRO A 91 -10.80 -6.16 -1.70
CA PRO A 91 -9.47 -5.55 -1.87
C PRO A 91 -8.69 -5.32 -0.58
N GLY A 92 -9.40 -5.00 0.52
CA GLY A 92 -8.80 -4.81 1.85
C GLY A 92 -8.60 -6.09 2.66
N GLN A 93 -9.11 -7.23 2.21
CA GLN A 93 -8.96 -8.48 2.93
C GLN A 93 -7.49 -8.87 2.97
N ALA A 94 -6.90 -8.88 4.17
CA ALA A 94 -5.50 -9.19 4.32
C ALA A 94 -5.26 -10.70 4.24
N VAL A 95 -4.24 -11.06 3.47
CA VAL A 95 -3.69 -12.39 3.33
C VAL A 95 -2.47 -12.49 4.23
N LEU A 96 -2.40 -13.55 5.04
CA LEU A 96 -1.28 -13.80 5.93
C LEU A 96 -0.19 -14.56 5.16
N LEU A 97 0.96 -13.91 4.98
CA LEU A 97 2.06 -14.41 4.16
C LEU A 97 3.37 -14.48 4.97
N PRO A 98 4.15 -15.57 4.82
CA PRO A 98 5.43 -15.69 5.51
C PRO A 98 6.49 -14.78 4.87
N ASP A 99 7.27 -14.11 5.71
CA ASP A 99 8.46 -13.34 5.33
C ASP A 99 9.59 -13.65 6.31
N GLY A 100 10.46 -14.58 5.91
CA GLY A 100 11.41 -15.23 6.83
C GLY A 100 10.67 -15.97 7.94
N ASP A 101 11.04 -15.70 9.20
CA ASP A 101 10.42 -16.30 10.39
C ASP A 101 9.17 -15.54 10.87
N SER A 102 8.78 -14.47 10.18
CA SER A 102 7.62 -13.65 10.52
C SER A 102 6.45 -13.91 9.58
N VAL A 103 5.24 -13.60 10.03
CA VAL A 103 4.02 -13.57 9.19
C VAL A 103 3.56 -12.13 9.07
N VAL A 104 3.29 -11.70 7.84
CA VAL A 104 2.85 -10.35 7.53
C VAL A 104 1.46 -10.39 6.90
N ALA A 105 0.59 -9.52 7.39
CA ALA A 105 -0.73 -9.30 6.82
C ALA A 105 -0.65 -8.32 5.65
N VAL A 106 -1.00 -8.79 4.45
CA VAL A 106 -0.93 -7.98 3.23
C VAL A 106 -2.32 -7.87 2.62
N PRO A 107 -2.89 -6.67 2.47
CA PRO A 107 -4.14 -6.47 1.73
C PRO A 107 -4.08 -7.08 0.34
N ALA A 108 -5.13 -7.79 -0.07
CA ALA A 108 -5.20 -8.47 -1.35
C ALA A 108 -4.91 -7.54 -2.55
N LEU A 109 -5.35 -6.27 -2.47
CA LEU A 109 -5.07 -5.26 -3.50
C LEU A 109 -3.58 -5.09 -3.76
N LEU A 110 -2.75 -5.03 -2.72
CA LEU A 110 -1.29 -4.83 -2.84
C LEU A 110 -0.58 -6.03 -3.50
N LEU A 111 -1.25 -7.18 -3.59
CA LEU A 111 -0.74 -8.39 -4.24
C LEU A 111 -1.11 -8.46 -5.73
N VAL A 112 -1.98 -7.58 -6.24
CA VAL A 112 -2.42 -7.59 -7.65
C VAL A 112 -1.23 -7.40 -8.58
N ASN A 113 -0.95 -8.44 -9.37
CA ASN A 113 0.11 -8.45 -10.36
C ASN A 113 -0.38 -8.62 -11.79
N GLY A 114 -1.69 -8.66 -12.02
CA GLY A 114 -2.25 -8.81 -13.37
C GLY A 114 -1.77 -10.09 -14.09
N ALA A 115 -1.34 -11.10 -13.33
CA ALA A 115 -0.94 -12.41 -13.82
C ALA A 115 -1.67 -13.49 -13.02
N SER A 116 -1.05 -13.97 -11.94
CA SER A 116 -1.65 -14.94 -11.02
C SER A 116 -2.64 -14.29 -10.04
N ILE A 117 -2.56 -12.98 -9.84
CA ILE A 117 -3.44 -12.20 -8.97
C ILE A 117 -3.98 -11.01 -9.74
N THR A 118 -5.29 -10.94 -9.96
CA THR A 118 -5.94 -9.97 -10.83
C THR A 118 -7.13 -9.32 -10.14
N GLU A 119 -7.51 -8.12 -10.58
CA GLU A 119 -8.86 -7.62 -10.31
C GLU A 119 -9.86 -8.48 -11.09
N ALA A 120 -10.99 -8.79 -10.47
CA ALA A 120 -12.08 -9.57 -11.05
C ALA A 120 -13.28 -8.67 -11.35
N ALA A 121 -14.03 -9.04 -12.39
CA ALA A 121 -15.22 -8.30 -12.78
C ALA A 121 -16.37 -8.53 -11.78
N GLY A 122 -17.19 -7.49 -11.61
CA GLY A 122 -18.41 -7.53 -10.81
C GLY A 122 -18.23 -7.01 -9.39
N GLU A 123 -19.29 -6.41 -8.87
CA GLU A 123 -19.39 -6.00 -7.48
C GLU A 123 -20.35 -6.96 -6.79
N ALA A 124 -19.91 -7.62 -5.73
CA ALA A 124 -20.77 -8.50 -4.95
C ALA A 124 -20.72 -8.10 -3.47
N ALA A 125 -21.62 -8.66 -2.67
CA ALA A 125 -21.53 -8.53 -1.22
C ALA A 125 -20.41 -9.42 -0.66
N ASP A 126 -19.65 -8.89 0.29
CA ASP A 126 -18.58 -9.62 0.98
C ASP A 126 -19.07 -10.09 2.35
N ILE A 127 -18.71 -11.32 2.72
CA ILE A 127 -19.06 -11.94 4.00
C ILE A 127 -17.89 -11.78 4.95
N GLN A 128 -18.17 -11.22 6.12
CA GLN A 128 -17.19 -11.01 7.18
C GLN A 128 -17.45 -12.03 8.29
N VAL A 129 -16.40 -12.73 8.73
CA VAL A 129 -16.51 -13.81 9.71
C VAL A 129 -15.71 -13.47 10.95
N GLU A 130 -16.38 -13.11 12.04
CA GLU A 130 -15.75 -12.66 13.28
C GLU A 130 -15.37 -13.78 14.23
N LEU A 131 -14.13 -13.70 14.73
CA LEU A 131 -13.58 -14.55 15.77
C LEU A 131 -13.25 -13.72 17.00
N LYS A 132 -13.34 -14.34 18.18
CA LYS A 132 -13.01 -13.69 19.47
C LYS A 132 -11.54 -13.21 19.57
N GLN A 133 -10.64 -13.82 18.79
CA GLN A 133 -9.21 -13.51 18.76
C GLN A 133 -8.76 -13.40 17.29
N PRO A 134 -7.74 -12.57 16.98
CA PRO A 134 -7.25 -12.35 15.63
C PRO A 134 -6.36 -13.52 15.13
N ASP A 135 -6.82 -14.76 15.33
CA ASP A 135 -6.06 -15.96 14.97
C ASP A 135 -6.06 -16.25 13.46
N GLY A 136 -6.87 -15.50 12.69
CA GLY A 136 -7.05 -15.71 11.25
C GLY A 136 -7.95 -16.90 10.88
N LEU A 137 -8.25 -17.00 9.59
CA LEU A 137 -9.06 -18.06 8.98
C LEU A 137 -8.26 -18.76 7.89
N LEU A 138 -8.61 -20.01 7.60
CA LEU A 138 -8.11 -20.75 6.44
C LEU A 138 -9.18 -20.74 5.34
N ALA A 139 -9.03 -19.83 4.36
CA ALA A 139 -9.91 -19.65 3.22
C ALA A 139 -9.30 -20.29 1.97
N GLU A 140 -9.95 -21.30 1.38
CA GLU A 140 -9.35 -22.16 0.34
C GLU A 140 -7.98 -22.73 0.75
N GLY A 141 -7.79 -22.95 2.05
CA GLY A 141 -6.51 -23.36 2.64
C GLY A 141 -5.48 -22.24 2.81
N GLN A 142 -5.72 -21.04 2.29
CA GLN A 142 -4.86 -19.88 2.48
C GLN A 142 -5.18 -19.17 3.81
N PRO A 143 -4.18 -18.93 4.67
CA PRO A 143 -4.31 -18.04 5.83
C PRO A 143 -4.71 -16.61 5.42
N VAL A 144 -5.79 -16.11 6.00
CA VAL A 144 -6.28 -14.72 5.87
C VAL A 144 -6.59 -14.15 7.26
N GLU A 145 -6.47 -12.84 7.43
CA GLU A 145 -6.86 -12.18 8.68
C GLU A 145 -8.38 -12.17 8.87
N TYR A 146 -8.83 -12.04 10.12
CA TYR A 146 -10.19 -11.63 10.41
C TYR A 146 -10.33 -10.10 10.17
N PRO A 147 -11.36 -9.60 9.45
CA PRO A 147 -11.59 -8.16 9.28
C PRO A 147 -11.64 -7.38 10.61
N GLY A 148 -10.73 -6.41 10.76
CA GLY A 148 -10.69 -5.53 11.95
C GLY A 148 -9.27 -5.26 12.48
N ALA A 149 -8.29 -6.06 12.07
CA ALA A 149 -6.89 -5.68 12.20
C ALA A 149 -6.58 -4.66 11.09
N VAL A 150 -6.59 -3.37 11.43
CA VAL A 150 -5.99 -2.35 10.57
C VAL A 150 -4.48 -2.63 10.62
N PRO A 151 -3.80 -3.00 9.53
CA PRO A 151 -2.35 -3.04 9.56
C PRO A 151 -1.89 -1.62 9.83
N GLY A 152 -1.29 -1.40 11.00
CA GLY A 152 -0.74 -0.10 11.36
C GLY A 152 0.23 0.34 10.27
N GLY A 153 -0.08 1.49 9.63
CA GLY A 153 0.78 2.26 8.75
C GLY A 153 1.45 1.50 7.61
N GLY A 154 1.15 1.85 6.36
CA GLY A 154 1.76 1.27 5.15
C GLY A 154 3.31 1.23 5.13
N ALA A 155 4.00 1.91 6.05
CA ALA A 155 5.44 1.80 6.28
C ALA A 155 5.89 0.44 6.85
N ALA A 156 5.18 -0.14 7.84
CA ALA A 156 5.65 -1.32 8.56
C ALA A 156 5.69 -2.59 7.68
N ILE A 157 4.82 -2.66 6.68
CA ILE A 157 4.74 -3.80 5.75
C ILE A 157 5.54 -3.58 4.46
N ALA A 158 6.15 -2.40 4.24
CA ALA A 158 6.71 -2.03 2.93
C ALA A 158 7.80 -2.98 2.46
N ALA A 159 8.87 -3.16 3.25
CA ALA A 159 9.97 -4.04 2.88
C ALA A 159 9.54 -5.53 2.77
N PRO A 160 8.74 -6.09 3.71
CA PRO A 160 8.15 -7.41 3.54
C PRO A 160 7.30 -7.55 2.28
N LEU A 161 6.45 -6.56 1.97
CA LEU A 161 5.60 -6.54 0.78
C LEU A 161 6.44 -6.60 -0.49
N VAL A 162 7.52 -5.82 -0.59
CA VAL A 162 8.45 -5.88 -1.73
C VAL A 162 9.01 -7.30 -1.90
N ARG A 163 9.48 -7.95 -0.82
CA ARG A 163 9.99 -9.33 -0.87
C ARG A 163 8.93 -10.36 -1.23
N ILE A 164 7.74 -10.25 -0.64
CA ILE A 164 6.58 -11.09 -0.95
C ILE A 164 6.22 -10.95 -2.43
N ARG A 165 6.12 -9.72 -2.91
CA ARG A 165 5.73 -9.44 -4.29
C ARG A 165 6.72 -9.99 -5.30
N ARG A 166 8.03 -9.84 -5.06
CA ARG A 166 9.07 -10.47 -5.88
C ARG A 166 8.91 -11.98 -5.99
N ARG A 167 8.61 -12.67 -4.88
CA ARG A 167 8.39 -14.13 -4.87
C ARG A 167 7.15 -14.53 -5.68
N ILE A 168 6.05 -13.79 -5.53
CA ILE A 168 4.81 -14.05 -6.28
C ILE A 168 5.02 -13.81 -7.77
N ASP A 169 5.67 -12.71 -8.15
CA ASP A 169 5.93 -12.38 -9.55
C ASP A 169 6.88 -13.40 -10.21
N ALA A 170 7.94 -13.81 -9.50
CA ALA A 170 8.83 -14.88 -9.97
C ALA A 170 8.09 -16.21 -10.16
N ARG A 171 7.23 -16.59 -9.20
CA ARG A 171 6.39 -17.79 -9.30
C ARG A 171 5.42 -17.74 -10.48
N ALA A 172 4.89 -16.56 -10.79
CA ALA A 172 4.00 -16.33 -11.92
C ALA A 172 4.74 -16.19 -13.26
N GLY A 173 6.08 -16.26 -13.28
CA GLY A 173 6.89 -16.08 -14.48
C GLY A 173 6.81 -14.66 -15.05
N VAL A 174 6.52 -13.67 -14.20
CA VAL A 174 6.39 -12.27 -14.62
C VAL A 174 7.79 -11.70 -14.84
N VAL A 175 8.12 -11.41 -16.09
CA VAL A 175 9.36 -10.71 -16.46
C VAL A 175 9.06 -9.21 -16.57
N PRO A 176 9.81 -8.34 -15.86
CA PRO A 176 9.59 -6.91 -15.93
C PRO A 176 9.98 -6.38 -17.32
N GLY A 177 9.15 -5.52 -17.91
CA GLY A 177 9.47 -4.78 -19.13
C GLY A 177 10.07 -3.40 -18.85
N GLU A 178 10.13 -2.56 -19.88
CA GLU A 178 10.57 -1.18 -19.75
C GLU A 178 9.63 -0.39 -18.83
N LEU A 179 10.20 0.19 -17.76
CA LEU A 179 9.48 1.04 -16.83
C LEU A 179 9.35 2.46 -17.42
N ALA A 180 8.13 2.81 -17.84
CA ALA A 180 7.75 4.16 -18.20
C ALA A 180 7.06 4.85 -17.02
N GLY A 181 7.22 6.16 -16.87
CA GLY A 181 6.55 6.88 -15.80
C GLY A 181 7.17 8.24 -15.52
N ILE A 182 6.70 8.85 -14.43
CA ILE A 182 7.31 10.05 -13.87
C ILE A 182 7.07 10.12 -12.36
N LEU A 183 8.12 10.44 -11.61
CA LEU A 183 7.98 11.06 -10.30
C LEU A 183 7.64 12.54 -10.52
N GLY A 184 6.34 12.87 -10.41
CA GLY A 184 5.84 14.19 -10.75
C GLY A 184 5.97 15.20 -9.60
N ARG A 185 5.07 15.14 -8.63
CA ARG A 185 5.07 16.04 -7.47
C ARG A 185 5.81 15.39 -6.31
N VAL A 186 6.78 16.11 -5.76
CA VAL A 186 7.48 15.76 -4.53
C VAL A 186 7.22 16.88 -3.53
N ALA A 187 6.54 16.56 -2.43
CA ALA A 187 6.25 17.48 -1.33
C ALA A 187 6.65 16.84 0.00
N ALA A 188 6.74 17.65 1.06
CA ALA A 188 7.13 17.17 2.39
C ALA A 188 6.16 16.11 2.96
N ASP A 189 4.88 16.12 2.58
CA ASP A 189 3.83 15.22 3.09
C ASP A 189 3.45 14.11 2.10
N ARG A 190 3.82 14.23 0.82
CA ARG A 190 3.25 13.39 -0.23
C ARG A 190 4.03 13.43 -1.53
N LEU A 191 4.01 12.29 -2.21
CA LEU A 191 4.52 12.09 -3.55
C LEU A 191 3.36 11.73 -4.50
N SER A 192 3.47 12.11 -5.77
CA SER A 192 2.54 11.63 -6.80
C SER A 192 3.16 11.60 -8.17
N GLY A 193 2.70 10.69 -8.99
CA GLY A 193 3.22 10.47 -10.33
C GLY A 193 2.40 9.45 -11.09
N TRP A 194 3.05 8.78 -12.03
CA TRP A 194 2.49 7.61 -12.70
C TRP A 194 3.61 6.63 -13.08
N ALA A 195 3.25 5.36 -13.20
CA ALA A 195 4.17 4.31 -13.60
C ALA A 195 3.44 3.27 -14.46
N HIS A 196 4.14 2.74 -15.45
CA HIS A 196 3.62 1.79 -16.42
C HIS A 196 4.74 0.85 -16.85
N ASP A 197 4.48 -0.45 -16.83
CA ASP A 197 5.39 -1.44 -17.42
C ASP A 197 4.93 -1.72 -18.86
N ARG A 198 5.71 -1.27 -19.86
CA ARG A 198 5.37 -1.43 -21.28
C ARG A 198 5.38 -2.88 -21.75
N GLY A 199 6.17 -3.75 -21.10
CA GLY A 199 6.16 -5.18 -21.38
C GLY A 199 4.92 -5.87 -20.82
N ASN A 200 4.22 -5.21 -19.91
CA ASN A 200 3.10 -5.75 -19.17
C ASN A 200 1.95 -4.72 -19.01
N PRO A 201 1.37 -4.22 -20.11
CA PRO A 201 0.55 -3.01 -20.09
C PRO A 201 -0.74 -3.13 -19.26
N GLY A 202 -1.24 -4.36 -19.04
CA GLY A 202 -2.40 -4.64 -18.19
C GLY A 202 -2.10 -4.68 -16.69
N ARG A 203 -0.85 -4.54 -16.25
CA ARG A 203 -0.43 -4.76 -14.86
C ARG A 203 -0.15 -3.43 -14.14
N PRO A 204 -0.71 -3.19 -12.93
CA PRO A 204 -0.29 -2.05 -12.13
C PRO A 204 1.13 -2.29 -11.60
N VAL A 205 1.93 -1.23 -11.55
CA VAL A 205 3.31 -1.28 -11.03
C VAL A 205 3.28 -1.02 -9.53
N LEU A 206 3.78 -1.95 -8.73
CA LEU A 206 4.05 -1.69 -7.32
C LEU A 206 5.35 -0.89 -7.19
N LEU A 207 5.28 0.27 -6.56
CA LEU A 207 6.39 1.17 -6.31
C LEU A 207 6.81 1.12 -4.85
N GLU A 208 8.11 1.00 -4.61
CA GLU A 208 8.77 1.20 -3.33
C GLU A 208 9.21 2.67 -3.23
N VAL A 209 8.93 3.30 -2.09
CA VAL A 209 9.34 4.68 -1.79
C VAL A 209 10.38 4.66 -0.68
N ALA A 210 11.53 5.30 -0.93
CA ALA A 210 12.59 5.46 0.05
C ALA A 210 12.97 6.93 0.24
N VAL A 211 13.34 7.28 1.47
CA VAL A 211 13.82 8.60 1.86
C VAL A 211 15.22 8.43 2.45
N ASN A 212 16.21 9.08 1.85
CA ASN A 212 17.62 8.98 2.26
C ASN A 212 18.15 7.54 2.31
N GLY A 213 17.59 6.65 1.50
CA GLY A 213 17.92 5.21 1.46
C GLY A 213 17.00 4.32 2.29
N ASP A 214 16.27 4.87 3.25
CA ASP A 214 15.35 4.11 4.10
C ASP A 214 14.00 3.94 3.41
N VAL A 215 13.52 2.70 3.28
CA VAL A 215 12.22 2.41 2.68
C VAL A 215 11.11 2.85 3.63
N VAL A 216 10.33 3.84 3.22
CA VAL A 216 9.26 4.45 4.04
C VAL A 216 7.87 3.94 3.67
N GLY A 217 7.73 3.24 2.55
CA GLY A 217 6.44 2.72 2.12
C GLY A 217 6.45 2.08 0.73
N ALA A 218 5.30 1.54 0.35
CA ALA A 218 5.03 1.05 -0.98
C ALA A 218 3.62 1.45 -1.44
N VAL A 219 3.43 1.62 -2.75
CA VAL A 219 2.19 2.14 -3.36
C VAL A 219 1.97 1.47 -4.72
N LEU A 220 0.72 1.16 -5.08
CA LEU A 220 0.39 0.70 -6.42
C LEU A 220 0.15 1.90 -7.32
N ALA A 221 0.63 1.79 -8.56
CA ALA A 221 0.26 2.69 -9.64
C ALA A 221 -1.08 2.26 -10.26
N ASP A 222 -2.16 2.42 -9.48
CA ASP A 222 -3.55 2.07 -9.83
C ASP A 222 -4.52 3.28 -9.76
N HIS A 223 -4.02 4.46 -9.39
CA HIS A 223 -4.84 5.66 -9.23
C HIS A 223 -5.36 6.16 -10.58
N PRO A 224 -6.68 6.31 -10.76
CA PRO A 224 -7.27 6.78 -12.02
C PRO A 224 -6.84 8.20 -12.38
N ARG A 225 -6.38 8.36 -13.62
CA ARG A 225 -5.94 9.61 -14.23
C ARG A 225 -6.33 9.59 -15.71
N ALA A 226 -7.35 10.36 -16.08
CA ALA A 226 -7.91 10.36 -17.43
C ALA A 226 -6.88 10.74 -18.50
N ASP A 227 -5.89 11.56 -18.16
CA ASP A 227 -4.80 11.96 -19.05
C ASP A 227 -3.85 10.81 -19.43
N LEU A 228 -3.84 9.70 -18.66
CA LEU A 228 -2.96 8.55 -18.92
C LEU A 228 -3.53 7.55 -19.92
N GLU A 229 -4.82 7.62 -20.24
CA GLU A 229 -5.46 6.73 -21.21
C GLU A 229 -4.74 6.79 -22.56
N ALA A 230 -4.52 8.01 -23.07
CA ALA A 230 -3.87 8.26 -24.34
C ALA A 230 -2.37 7.88 -24.36
N VAL A 231 -1.74 7.73 -23.18
CA VAL A 231 -0.29 7.47 -23.04
C VAL A 231 -0.01 6.00 -22.76
N THR A 232 -0.87 5.35 -21.99
CA THR A 232 -0.61 4.01 -21.42
C THR A 232 -1.68 2.98 -21.80
N GLY A 233 -2.74 3.40 -22.50
CA GLY A 233 -3.89 2.56 -22.82
C GLY A 233 -4.77 2.21 -21.61
N SER A 234 -4.59 2.91 -20.49
CA SER A 234 -5.37 2.75 -19.27
C SER A 234 -5.32 4.03 -18.44
N PRO A 235 -6.38 4.41 -17.71
CA PRO A 235 -6.31 5.58 -16.85
C PRO A 235 -5.74 5.21 -15.47
N ALA A 236 -5.70 3.92 -15.11
CA ALA A 236 -5.34 3.43 -13.79
C ALA A 236 -3.84 3.19 -13.66
N ARG A 237 -3.03 4.22 -13.94
CA ARG A 237 -1.55 4.16 -13.88
C ARG A 237 -0.93 5.25 -13.01
N GLY A 238 -1.76 6.11 -12.42
CA GLY A 238 -1.30 7.12 -11.47
C GLY A 238 -0.97 6.51 -10.11
N TYR A 239 -0.23 7.24 -9.28
CA TYR A 239 -0.11 6.93 -7.86
C TYR A 239 -0.12 8.21 -7.02
N ILE A 240 -0.61 8.09 -5.79
CA ILE A 240 -0.49 9.11 -4.75
C ILE A 240 -0.03 8.40 -3.49
N PHE A 241 1.14 8.79 -2.97
CA PHE A 241 1.70 8.23 -1.76
C PHE A 241 1.78 9.32 -0.68
N ALA A 242 1.04 9.14 0.41
CA ALA A 242 1.18 9.97 1.60
C ALA A 242 2.38 9.45 2.42
N LEU A 243 3.28 10.35 2.78
CA LEU A 243 4.41 10.01 3.65
C LEU A 243 3.89 9.72 5.08
N PRO A 244 4.43 8.71 5.78
CA PRO A 244 3.99 8.37 7.14
C PRO A 244 4.13 9.54 8.13
N ALA A 245 5.15 10.37 7.93
CA ALA A 245 5.36 11.63 8.62
C ALA A 245 5.87 12.68 7.63
N PRO A 246 5.47 13.96 7.79
CA PRO A 246 6.04 15.03 6.99
C PRO A 246 7.55 15.10 7.13
N LEU A 247 8.24 15.31 6.01
CA LEU A 247 9.69 15.48 5.97
C LEU A 247 10.10 16.79 6.63
N ALA A 248 11.16 16.74 7.41
CA ALA A 248 11.67 17.90 8.13
C ALA A 248 12.10 19.01 7.15
N GLY A 249 11.63 20.23 7.38
CA GLY A 249 11.91 21.39 6.52
C GLY A 249 13.35 21.93 6.64
N ASP A 250 14.09 21.50 7.65
CA ASP A 250 15.43 22.00 8.00
C ASP A 250 16.57 21.35 7.20
N ARG A 251 16.27 20.34 6.39
CA ARG A 251 17.27 19.51 5.70
C ARG A 251 16.81 19.10 4.32
N ARG A 252 17.80 18.68 3.51
CA ARG A 252 17.56 18.06 2.21
C ARG A 252 17.19 16.60 2.40
N HIS A 253 16.25 16.12 1.59
CA HIS A 253 15.85 14.72 1.55
C HIS A 253 16.03 14.17 0.14
N LEU A 254 16.67 13.02 0.01
CA LEU A 254 16.76 12.28 -1.25
C LEU A 254 15.59 11.31 -1.33
N ILE A 255 14.70 11.52 -2.30
CA ILE A 255 13.50 10.72 -2.50
C ILE A 255 13.74 9.75 -3.65
N SER A 256 13.70 8.46 -3.38
CA SER A 256 13.78 7.42 -4.40
C SER A 256 12.42 6.71 -4.54
N VAL A 257 12.00 6.47 -5.78
CA VAL A 257 10.78 5.75 -6.12
C VAL A 257 11.15 4.72 -7.16
N ARG A 258 11.08 3.44 -6.76
CA ARG A 258 11.54 2.30 -7.56
C ARG A 258 10.43 1.31 -7.81
N ARG A 259 10.47 0.58 -8.92
CA ARG A 259 9.64 -0.61 -9.10
C ARG A 259 10.07 -1.67 -8.08
N ALA A 260 9.12 -2.16 -7.29
CA ALA A 260 9.38 -3.13 -6.24
C ALA A 260 9.98 -4.44 -6.78
N GLN A 261 9.56 -4.86 -7.97
CA GLN A 261 9.93 -6.15 -8.57
C GLN A 261 11.44 -6.30 -8.82
N ASP A 262 12.10 -5.26 -9.34
CA ASP A 262 13.51 -5.32 -9.79
C ASP A 262 14.38 -4.15 -9.32
N GLY A 263 13.78 -3.17 -8.64
CA GLY A 263 14.49 -1.98 -8.15
C GLY A 263 14.74 -0.92 -9.23
N ALA A 264 14.14 -1.04 -10.42
CA ALA A 264 14.28 -0.03 -11.46
C ALA A 264 13.77 1.33 -10.97
N GLU A 265 14.62 2.36 -11.03
CA GLU A 265 14.25 3.74 -10.64
C GLU A 265 13.22 4.31 -11.63
N LEU A 266 12.18 4.94 -11.08
CA LEU A 266 11.17 5.62 -11.87
C LEU A 266 11.79 6.88 -12.49
N PRO A 267 11.48 7.25 -13.75
CA PRO A 267 11.99 8.50 -14.32
C PRO A 267 11.64 9.71 -13.44
N GLY A 268 12.62 10.60 -13.23
CA GLY A 268 12.52 11.69 -12.25
C GLY A 268 12.95 11.30 -10.83
N SER A 269 13.34 10.04 -10.61
CA SER A 269 13.93 9.52 -9.37
C SER A 269 15.40 9.13 -9.57
N PRO A 270 16.27 9.30 -8.56
CA PRO A 270 16.00 9.97 -7.28
C PRO A 270 15.81 11.48 -7.44
N ALA A 271 14.95 12.06 -6.61
CA ALA A 271 14.67 13.50 -6.57
C ALA A 271 15.17 14.11 -5.25
N LEU A 272 15.82 15.25 -5.32
CA LEU A 272 16.22 16.01 -4.14
C LEU A 272 15.10 16.97 -3.74
N LEU A 273 14.54 16.78 -2.56
CA LEU A 273 13.63 17.75 -1.95
C LEU A 273 14.44 18.68 -1.05
N ASP A 274 14.65 19.91 -1.51
CA ASP A 274 15.24 20.97 -0.70
C ASP A 274 14.11 21.77 -0.03
N GLN A 275 13.95 21.61 1.27
CA GLN A 275 13.01 22.38 2.08
C GLN A 275 13.71 23.47 2.90
N ALA A 276 15.06 23.43 2.98
CA ALA A 276 15.79 24.40 3.78
C ALA A 276 15.53 25.79 3.20
N PRO A 277 15.06 26.76 4.01
CA PRO A 277 14.85 28.09 3.51
C PRO A 277 16.19 28.62 3.01
N SER A 278 16.21 29.12 1.77
CA SER A 278 17.43 29.67 1.23
C SER A 278 17.86 30.85 2.09
N ALA A 279 19.17 31.10 2.20
CA ALA A 279 19.67 32.29 2.89
C ALA A 279 19.00 33.57 2.35
N ALA A 280 18.68 33.60 1.05
CA ALA A 280 17.94 34.70 0.43
C ALA A 280 16.49 34.84 0.93
N ALA A 281 15.77 33.74 1.13
CA ALA A 281 14.40 33.75 1.66
C ALA A 281 14.37 34.20 3.13
N LEU A 282 15.31 33.71 3.95
CA LEU A 282 15.46 34.12 5.34
C LEU A 282 15.82 35.62 5.46
N LEU A 283 16.74 36.09 4.61
CA LEU A 283 17.11 37.51 4.53
C LEU A 283 15.95 38.39 4.06
N ALA A 284 15.06 37.88 3.20
CA ALA A 284 13.86 38.60 2.77
C ALA A 284 12.82 38.71 3.91
N GLY A 285 12.65 37.65 4.71
CA GLY A 285 11.75 37.66 5.88
C GLY A 285 12.21 38.61 6.99
N LEU A 286 13.53 38.72 7.20
CA LEU A 286 14.11 39.71 8.11
C LEU A 286 13.79 41.17 7.73
N ARG A 287 13.68 41.46 6.43
CA ARG A 287 13.33 42.81 5.93
C ARG A 287 11.87 43.17 6.18
N ALA A 288 11.04 42.19 6.52
CA ALA A 288 9.62 42.35 6.80
C ALA A 288 9.31 42.43 8.31
N ASP A 289 10.33 42.55 9.18
CA ASP A 289 10.21 42.55 10.66
C ASP A 289 9.48 41.34 11.24
N ASP A 290 9.61 40.16 10.60
CA ASP A 290 9.03 38.92 11.10
C ASP A 290 9.98 38.23 12.11
N ALA A 291 9.56 38.19 13.38
CA ALA A 291 10.32 37.56 14.47
C ALA A 291 10.53 36.04 14.25
N ALA A 292 9.62 35.37 13.55
CA ALA A 292 9.80 33.96 13.18
C ALA A 292 10.93 33.81 12.16
N ALA A 293 11.00 34.69 11.15
CA ALA A 293 12.05 34.69 10.14
C ALA A 293 13.45 34.96 10.74
N ALA A 294 13.54 35.82 11.76
CA ALA A 294 14.80 36.06 12.49
C ALA A 294 15.27 34.81 13.25
N THR A 295 14.34 34.10 13.87
CA THR A 295 14.61 32.86 14.60
C THR A 295 15.07 31.75 13.65
N ASP A 296 14.38 31.59 12.52
CA ASP A 296 14.72 30.61 11.49
C ASP A 296 16.10 30.88 10.87
N LEU A 297 16.47 32.15 10.66
CA LEU A 297 17.80 32.50 10.17
C LEU A 297 18.89 32.20 11.20
N ALA A 298 18.66 32.51 12.47
CA ALA A 298 19.62 32.23 13.53
C ALA A 298 19.89 30.72 13.65
N MET A 299 18.85 29.89 13.57
CA MET A 299 18.98 28.43 13.54
C MET A 299 19.73 27.95 12.30
N PHE A 300 19.40 28.48 11.12
CA PHE A 300 20.08 28.14 9.86
C PHE A 300 21.58 28.46 9.92
N LEU A 301 21.96 29.68 10.34
CA LEU A 301 23.35 30.11 10.41
C LEU A 301 24.14 29.30 11.44
N THR A 302 23.54 28.98 12.59
CA THR A 302 24.16 28.11 13.61
C THR A 302 24.48 26.74 13.02
N ALA A 303 23.52 26.14 12.29
CA ALA A 303 23.73 24.85 11.62
C ALA A 303 24.82 24.92 10.53
N GLN A 304 24.95 26.03 9.80
CA GLN A 304 26.05 26.20 8.83
C GLN A 304 27.42 26.31 9.51
N ILE A 305 27.51 27.04 10.62
CA ILE A 305 28.74 27.20 11.39
C ILE A 305 29.23 25.83 11.91
N ASP A 306 28.33 25.01 12.44
CA ASP A 306 28.69 23.69 12.95
C ASP A 306 29.14 22.72 11.84
N ARG A 307 28.51 22.78 10.67
CA ARG A 307 28.97 22.02 9.48
C ARG A 307 30.37 22.43 9.04
N LEU A 308 30.65 23.74 8.98
CA LEU A 308 31.98 24.25 8.62
C LEU A 308 33.06 23.83 9.63
N ARG A 309 32.71 23.76 10.92
CA ARG A 309 33.61 23.25 11.96
C ARG A 309 33.90 21.75 11.82
N ALA A 310 32.90 20.96 11.46
CA ALA A 310 33.05 19.52 11.24
C ALA A 310 33.90 19.19 10.01
N ALA A 311 33.76 19.95 8.92
CA ALA A 311 34.50 19.74 7.67
C ALA A 311 35.99 20.16 7.71
N ARG A 312 36.43 20.80 8.80
CA ARG A 312 37.80 21.29 8.99
C ARG A 312 38.67 20.37 9.86
N ARG A 313 38.12 19.24 10.30
CA ARG A 313 38.81 18.16 11.01
C ARG A 313 39.11 17.02 10.03
#